data_AF-A0A8T3N1K4-F1
#
_entry.id   AF-A0A8T3N1K4-F1
#
_cell.length_a   1.000
_cell.length_b   1.000
_cell.length_c   1.000
_cell.angle_alpha   90.00
_cell.angle_beta   90.00
_cell.angle_gamma   90.00
#
_symmetry.space_group_name_H-M   'P 1'
#
loop_
_entity.id
_entity.type
_entity.pdbx_description
1 polymer ?
#
loop_
_entity_poly.entity_id
_entity_poly.type
_entity_poly.pdbx_seq_one_letter_code
_entity_poly.pdbx_strand_id
1 'polypeptide(L)'
;NSDSQGMGRIMETVRRSLQLASVLTRWRGSTLLRKAIGGDEDDNERVLRYLAKVTIEPAITHGLADHVGSLRPGRLADIVLWKPAWFGAKPELVLKSGFPAWAPLGDGNATVERAEPTRYQADWGAAPGVAARLGVTFASASAVDALARASADGRSVVPIGRTRGLTRDDLWLNRATAAIEIDPTDGRVTLDGRLLAVDPVDDLPLNRRYFLR
;
A
#
# COMPACT_ATOMS: atom_id res chain seq x y z
N ASN A 1 1.42 3.46 -6.93
CA ASN A 1 0.33 3.93 -7.81
C ASN A 1 -0.22 2.73 -8.57
N SER A 2 -1.53 2.66 -8.78
CA SER A 2 -2.20 1.57 -9.48
C SER A 2 -2.43 1.84 -10.96
N ASP A 3 -2.44 3.10 -11.39
CA ASP A 3 -2.91 3.56 -12.71
C ASP A 3 -4.31 3.01 -13.08
N SER A 4 -5.22 3.09 -12.10
CA SER A 4 -6.54 2.46 -12.17
C SER A 4 -7.34 2.92 -13.39
N GLN A 5 -7.78 1.96 -14.21
CA GLN A 5 -8.52 2.20 -15.46
C GLN A 5 -7.72 2.98 -16.54
N GLY A 6 -6.43 3.25 -16.30
CA GLY A 6 -5.47 3.83 -17.22
C GLY A 6 -4.26 2.91 -17.41
N MET A 7 -4.46 1.71 -17.97
CA MET A 7 -3.42 0.66 -18.12
C MET A 7 -3.01 -0.10 -16.84
N GLY A 8 -3.54 0.27 -15.68
CA GLY A 8 -3.23 -0.39 -14.42
C GLY A 8 -4.44 -0.99 -13.68
N ARG A 9 -4.17 -1.62 -12.53
CA ARG A 9 -5.14 -2.43 -11.77
C ARG A 9 -5.23 -1.94 -10.32
N ILE A 10 -6.38 -1.36 -9.95
CA ILE A 10 -6.60 -0.70 -8.64
C ILE A 10 -6.36 -1.64 -7.45
N MET A 11 -6.73 -2.91 -7.57
CA MET A 11 -6.67 -3.91 -6.49
C MET A 11 -5.34 -4.66 -6.38
N GLU A 12 -4.32 -4.28 -7.15
CA GLU A 12 -3.06 -5.06 -7.20
C GLU A 12 -1.83 -4.37 -6.62
N THR A 13 -1.94 -3.10 -6.21
CA THR A 13 -0.77 -2.29 -5.80
C THR A 13 0.05 -2.95 -4.67
N VAL A 14 -0.62 -3.37 -3.58
CA VAL A 14 0.05 -4.02 -2.43
C VAL A 14 0.62 -5.38 -2.84
N ARG A 15 -0.20 -6.20 -3.51
CA ARG A 15 0.17 -7.54 -3.96
C ARG A 15 1.38 -7.52 -4.89
N ARG A 16 1.39 -6.64 -5.90
CA ARG A 16 2.49 -6.49 -6.86
C ARG A 16 3.77 -5.97 -6.20
N SER A 17 3.64 -5.09 -5.21
CA SER A 17 4.79 -4.63 -4.42
C SER A 17 5.45 -5.80 -3.66
N LEU A 18 4.65 -6.66 -3.03
CA LEU A 18 5.16 -7.84 -2.32
C LEU A 18 5.69 -8.94 -3.26
N GLN A 19 5.04 -9.14 -4.41
CA GLN A 19 5.55 -10.03 -5.47
C GLN A 19 6.93 -9.57 -5.95
N LEU A 20 7.11 -8.27 -6.21
CA LEU A 20 8.39 -7.71 -6.61
C LEU A 20 9.45 -7.89 -5.51
N ALA A 21 9.10 -7.71 -4.24
CA ALA A 21 10.01 -7.98 -3.12
C ALA A 21 10.47 -9.44 -3.11
N SER A 22 9.55 -10.40 -3.35
CA SER A 22 9.87 -11.83 -3.43
C SER A 22 10.77 -12.15 -4.63
N VAL A 23 10.48 -11.62 -5.81
CA VAL A 23 11.30 -11.82 -7.02
C VAL A 23 12.73 -11.31 -6.80
N LEU A 24 12.89 -10.07 -6.32
CA LEU A 24 14.23 -9.51 -6.11
C LEU A 24 15.04 -10.25 -5.04
N THR A 25 14.39 -10.98 -4.13
CA THR A 25 15.07 -11.86 -3.17
C THR A 25 15.75 -13.03 -3.86
N ARG A 26 15.01 -13.71 -4.74
CA ARG A 26 15.51 -14.86 -5.53
C ARG A 26 16.67 -14.42 -6.43
N TRP A 27 16.52 -13.26 -7.07
CA TRP A 27 17.52 -12.69 -7.97
C TRP A 27 18.81 -12.23 -7.30
N ARG A 28 18.74 -11.68 -6.09
CA ARG A 28 19.95 -11.28 -5.33
C ARG A 28 20.68 -12.46 -4.67
N GLY A 29 20.33 -13.71 -4.99
CA GLY A 29 20.99 -14.91 -4.45
C GLY A 29 20.82 -15.09 -2.92
N SER A 30 19.75 -14.54 -2.35
CA SER A 30 19.66 -14.26 -0.92
C SER A 30 18.92 -15.35 -0.14
N THR A 31 19.57 -16.51 0.01
CA THR A 31 19.39 -17.38 1.20
C THR A 31 20.65 -18.23 1.41
N LEU A 32 21.21 -18.81 0.34
CA LEU A 32 22.42 -19.64 0.42
C LEU A 32 23.69 -18.83 0.67
N LEU A 33 23.85 -17.66 0.03
CA LEU A 33 24.99 -16.78 0.30
C LEU A 33 24.89 -16.13 1.68
N ARG A 34 23.71 -15.70 2.13
CA ARG A 34 23.51 -15.04 3.44
C ARG A 34 23.78 -15.96 4.63
N LYS A 35 23.40 -17.25 4.55
CA LYS A 35 23.72 -18.26 5.57
C LYS A 35 25.23 -18.50 5.73
N ALA A 36 26.01 -18.34 4.65
CA ALA A 36 27.45 -18.56 4.67
C ALA A 36 28.25 -17.42 5.33
N ILE A 37 27.64 -16.23 5.51
CA ILE A 37 28.29 -15.02 6.04
C ILE A 37 27.67 -14.50 7.35
N GLY A 38 26.79 -15.27 7.99
CA GLY A 38 26.22 -14.91 9.30
C GLY A 38 25.32 -13.66 9.30
N GLY A 39 24.74 -13.29 8.15
CA GLY A 39 23.80 -12.17 8.06
C GLY A 39 22.40 -12.55 8.54
N ASP A 40 21.73 -11.62 9.23
CA ASP A 40 20.43 -11.77 9.91
C ASP A 40 19.41 -12.71 9.22
N GLU A 41 18.74 -13.53 10.05
CA GLU A 41 17.82 -14.60 9.65
C GLU A 41 16.49 -14.11 9.04
N ASP A 42 16.23 -12.80 8.96
CA ASP A 42 14.95 -12.23 8.55
C ASP A 42 15.01 -11.25 7.36
N ASP A 43 13.82 -10.86 6.90
CA ASP A 43 13.61 -10.01 5.73
C ASP A 43 13.03 -8.62 6.07
N ASN A 44 13.11 -8.20 7.33
CA ASN A 44 12.43 -7.02 7.87
C ASN A 44 12.76 -5.75 7.09
N GLU A 45 14.03 -5.47 6.82
CA GLU A 45 14.44 -4.27 6.07
C GLU A 45 13.79 -4.20 4.69
N ARG A 46 13.72 -5.35 4.00
CA ARG A 46 13.11 -5.44 2.68
C ARG A 46 11.60 -5.26 2.78
N VAL A 47 10.95 -5.98 3.69
CA VAL A 47 9.50 -5.88 3.88
C VAL A 47 9.11 -4.44 4.21
N LEU A 48 9.80 -3.80 5.15
CA LEU A 48 9.56 -2.41 5.52
C LEU A 48 9.80 -1.44 4.36
N ARG A 49 10.85 -1.67 3.54
CA ARG A 49 11.12 -0.84 2.35
C ARG A 49 10.01 -0.90 1.32
N TYR A 50 9.41 -2.08 1.11
CA TYR A 50 8.30 -2.25 0.16
C TYR A 50 6.96 -1.79 0.74
N LEU A 51 6.72 -1.98 2.04
CA LEU A 51 5.55 -1.42 2.72
C LEU A 51 5.55 0.11 2.68
N ALA A 52 6.73 0.74 2.81
CA ALA A 52 6.86 2.18 2.73
C ALA A 52 6.35 2.74 1.38
N LYS A 53 6.60 2.01 0.27
CA LYS A 53 6.16 2.40 -1.10
C LYS A 53 4.65 2.49 -1.27
N VAL A 54 3.89 1.78 -0.44
CA VAL A 54 2.42 1.69 -0.53
C VAL A 54 1.71 2.27 0.68
N THR A 55 2.45 2.84 1.64
CA THR A 55 1.89 3.43 2.86
C THR A 55 2.42 4.85 3.08
N ILE A 56 3.57 5.01 3.75
CA ILE A 56 4.05 6.30 4.23
C ILE A 56 4.64 7.19 3.13
N GLU A 57 5.30 6.64 2.12
CA GLU A 57 5.99 7.44 1.10
C GLU A 57 5.02 8.18 0.15
N PRO A 58 3.91 7.56 -0.32
CA PRO A 58 2.85 8.31 -0.97
C PRO A 58 2.25 9.38 -0.05
N ALA A 59 2.05 9.08 1.23
CA ALA A 59 1.51 10.05 2.18
C ALA A 59 2.46 11.26 2.36
N ILE A 60 3.78 11.05 2.43
CA ILE A 60 4.77 12.14 2.45
C ILE A 60 4.67 12.97 1.17
N THR A 61 4.71 12.31 0.01
CA THR A 61 4.71 12.95 -1.31
C THR A 61 3.49 13.86 -1.52
N HIS A 62 2.33 13.46 -1.00
CA HIS A 62 1.08 14.20 -1.14
C HIS A 62 0.74 15.09 0.07
N GLY A 63 1.64 15.25 1.05
CA GLY A 63 1.40 16.10 2.23
C GLY A 63 0.34 15.55 3.17
N LEU A 64 0.15 14.22 3.20
CA LEU A 64 -0.86 13.53 4.01
C LEU A 64 -0.26 12.84 5.25
N ALA A 65 1.07 12.89 5.39
CA ALA A 65 1.81 12.11 6.37
C ALA A 65 1.47 12.45 7.83
N ASP A 66 0.88 13.59 8.12
CA ASP A 66 0.43 13.92 9.48
C ASP A 66 -0.85 13.16 9.87
N HIS A 67 -1.62 12.68 8.88
CA HIS A 67 -2.92 12.06 9.10
C HIS A 67 -2.93 10.55 8.83
N VAL A 68 -2.20 10.07 7.81
CA VAL A 68 -2.28 8.68 7.33
C VAL A 68 -0.92 8.11 6.95
N GLY A 69 -0.89 6.87 6.46
CA GLY A 69 0.30 6.23 5.88
C GLY A 69 1.21 5.51 6.89
N SER A 70 0.95 5.59 8.20
CA SER A 70 1.61 4.73 9.19
C SER A 70 0.78 4.58 10.46
N LEU A 71 1.04 3.53 11.24
CA LEU A 71 0.41 3.31 12.54
C LEU A 71 1.20 4.08 13.61
N ARG A 72 0.76 5.30 13.92
CA ARG A 72 1.35 6.17 14.96
C ARG A 72 0.25 6.89 15.73
N PRO A 73 0.42 7.14 17.04
CA PRO A 73 -0.50 7.98 17.82
C PRO A 73 -0.73 9.34 17.15
N GLY A 74 -1.97 9.83 17.23
CA GLY A 74 -2.38 11.10 16.60
C GLY A 74 -2.81 11.02 15.14
N ARG A 75 -2.64 9.86 14.47
CA ARG A 75 -3.09 9.62 13.09
C ARG A 75 -4.48 9.00 13.05
N LEU A 76 -5.13 9.06 11.88
CA LEU A 76 -6.36 8.32 11.64
C LEU A 76 -6.11 6.82 11.81
N ALA A 77 -7.02 6.14 12.50
CA ALA A 77 -7.00 4.70 12.68
C ALA A 77 -7.51 3.97 11.42
N ASP A 78 -6.84 4.22 10.29
CA ASP A 78 -7.05 3.54 9.01
C ASP A 78 -6.13 2.32 8.94
N ILE A 79 -6.68 1.15 9.28
CA ILE A 79 -5.90 -0.06 9.58
C ILE A 79 -6.42 -1.21 8.73
N VAL A 80 -5.51 -1.99 8.17
CA VAL A 80 -5.83 -3.24 7.48
C VAL A 80 -5.28 -4.40 8.28
N LEU A 81 -6.15 -5.27 8.75
CA LEU A 81 -5.79 -6.49 9.46
C LEU A 81 -5.63 -7.64 8.47
N TRP A 82 -4.62 -8.48 8.71
CA TRP A 82 -4.29 -9.60 7.85
C TRP A 82 -4.12 -10.87 8.68
N LYS A 83 -4.70 -11.96 8.20
CA LYS A 83 -4.22 -13.29 8.57
C LYS A 83 -2.87 -13.53 7.87
N PRO A 84 -1.82 -14.00 8.56
CA PRO A 84 -0.49 -14.18 7.95
C PRO A 84 -0.52 -15.00 6.65
N ALA A 85 -1.32 -16.07 6.60
CA ALA A 85 -1.46 -16.91 5.40
C ALA A 85 -2.03 -16.18 4.16
N TRP A 86 -2.68 -15.04 4.35
CA TRP A 86 -3.35 -14.23 3.32
C TRP A 86 -2.71 -12.86 3.11
N PHE A 87 -1.60 -12.57 3.80
CA PHE A 87 -0.94 -11.27 3.79
C PHE A 87 -0.63 -10.80 2.37
N GLY A 88 -1.10 -9.60 2.02
CA GLY A 88 -0.91 -9.00 0.70
C GLY A 88 -1.86 -9.49 -0.40
N ALA A 89 -2.63 -10.56 -0.17
CA ALA A 89 -3.63 -11.06 -1.11
C ALA A 89 -5.05 -10.62 -0.74
N LYS A 90 -5.53 -11.00 0.45
CA LYS A 90 -6.91 -10.80 0.89
C LYS A 90 -6.95 -10.43 2.39
N PRO A 91 -7.34 -9.19 2.75
CA PRO A 91 -7.32 -8.74 4.15
C PRO A 91 -8.45 -9.35 4.99
N GLU A 92 -8.23 -9.51 6.28
CA GLU A 92 -9.24 -10.03 7.21
C GLU A 92 -10.32 -8.98 7.53
N LEU A 93 -9.91 -7.72 7.68
CA LEU A 93 -10.76 -6.58 8.03
C LEU A 93 -10.06 -5.26 7.65
N VAL A 94 -10.83 -4.30 7.15
CA VAL A 94 -10.41 -2.92 6.96
C VAL A 94 -11.16 -2.04 7.96
N LEU A 95 -10.41 -1.33 8.79
CA LEU A 95 -10.91 -0.30 9.70
C LEU A 95 -10.70 1.07 9.06
N LYS A 96 -11.75 1.90 9.07
CA LYS A 96 -11.67 3.32 8.72
C LYS A 96 -11.91 4.13 9.98
N SER A 97 -10.94 4.95 10.39
CA SER A 97 -10.99 5.74 11.63
C SER A 97 -11.40 4.90 12.85
N GLY A 98 -10.89 3.66 12.93
CA GLY A 98 -11.15 2.73 14.02
C GLY A 98 -12.42 1.89 13.90
N PHE A 99 -13.23 2.07 12.84
CA PHE A 99 -14.51 1.39 12.68
C PHE A 99 -14.49 0.39 11.50
N PRO A 100 -15.07 -0.82 11.62
CA PRO A 100 -15.15 -1.81 10.54
C PRO A 100 -15.82 -1.24 9.29
N ALA A 101 -15.10 -1.19 8.16
CA ALA A 101 -15.63 -0.61 6.92
C ALA A 101 -15.74 -1.65 5.79
N TRP A 102 -14.89 -2.66 5.79
CA TRP A 102 -14.87 -3.67 4.73
C TRP A 102 -14.31 -4.99 5.25
N ALA A 103 -15.03 -6.08 5.03
CA ALA A 103 -14.67 -7.41 5.53
C ALA A 103 -15.23 -8.51 4.62
N PRO A 104 -14.68 -9.74 4.69
CA PRO A 104 -15.31 -10.90 4.08
C PRO A 104 -16.44 -11.38 5.00
N LEU A 105 -17.68 -11.06 4.62
CA LEU A 105 -18.91 -11.38 5.34
C LEU A 105 -19.57 -12.63 4.76
N GLY A 106 -20.11 -13.48 5.64
CA GLY A 106 -20.83 -14.71 5.29
C GLY A 106 -22.33 -14.49 5.09
N ASP A 107 -23.08 -15.60 5.03
CA ASP A 107 -24.54 -15.57 4.99
C ASP A 107 -25.13 -14.97 6.27
N GLY A 108 -25.91 -13.89 6.13
CA GLY A 108 -26.55 -13.19 7.23
C GLY A 108 -27.68 -13.96 7.91
N ASN A 109 -28.21 -15.02 7.28
CA ASN A 109 -29.22 -15.89 7.87
C ASN A 109 -28.62 -17.13 8.57
N ALA A 110 -27.29 -17.27 8.59
CA ALA A 110 -26.63 -18.36 9.28
C ALA A 110 -26.55 -18.11 10.80
N THR A 111 -26.40 -19.20 11.55
CA THR A 111 -26.28 -19.16 13.02
C THR A 111 -24.88 -18.83 13.52
N VAL A 112 -23.88 -18.84 12.63
CA VAL A 112 -22.48 -18.51 12.92
C VAL A 112 -21.97 -17.47 11.95
N GLU A 113 -21.08 -16.61 12.44
CA GLU A 113 -20.39 -15.65 11.59
C GLU A 113 -19.57 -16.35 10.50
N ARG A 114 -19.49 -15.72 9.32
CA ARG A 114 -18.71 -16.21 8.16
C ARG A 114 -19.13 -17.60 7.68
N ALA A 115 -20.40 -17.97 7.87
CA ALA A 115 -20.97 -19.10 7.15
C ALA A 115 -20.89 -18.86 5.64
N GLU A 116 -20.50 -19.89 4.90
CA GLU A 116 -20.33 -19.77 3.45
C GLU A 116 -21.69 -19.51 2.76
N PRO A 117 -21.72 -18.73 1.66
CA PRO A 117 -20.57 -18.18 0.95
C PRO A 117 -20.02 -16.88 1.54
N THR A 118 -18.71 -16.84 1.79
CA THR A 118 -18.05 -15.62 2.27
C THR A 118 -17.69 -14.70 1.10
N ARG A 119 -18.09 -13.43 1.16
CA ARG A 119 -17.78 -12.40 0.14
C ARG A 119 -17.35 -11.09 0.78
N TYR A 120 -16.42 -10.38 0.14
CA TYR A 120 -16.07 -9.03 0.55
C TYR A 120 -17.22 -8.07 0.32
N GLN A 121 -17.63 -7.38 1.39
CA GLN A 121 -18.76 -6.47 1.38
C GLN A 121 -18.50 -5.28 2.32
N ALA A 122 -19.33 -4.26 2.13
CA ALA A 122 -19.41 -3.10 3.02
C ALA A 122 -19.85 -3.56 4.42
N ASP A 123 -19.08 -3.15 5.43
CA ASP A 123 -19.44 -3.33 6.83
C ASP A 123 -20.12 -2.05 7.36
N TRP A 124 -20.46 -1.99 8.64
CA TRP A 124 -21.21 -0.88 9.24
C TRP A 124 -20.56 0.50 9.06
N GLY A 125 -19.24 0.59 8.99
CA GLY A 125 -18.49 1.81 8.73
C GLY A 125 -18.67 2.37 7.33
N ALA A 126 -19.12 1.54 6.38
CA ALA A 126 -19.48 1.96 5.04
C ALA A 126 -20.96 2.36 4.89
N ALA A 127 -21.75 2.26 5.96
CA ALA A 127 -23.14 2.73 5.94
C ALA A 127 -23.23 4.24 5.62
N PRO A 128 -24.27 4.69 4.90
CA PRO A 128 -24.49 6.11 4.61
C PRO A 128 -24.45 6.96 5.89
N GLY A 129 -23.82 8.14 5.83
CA GLY A 129 -23.62 9.03 6.99
C GLY A 129 -22.50 8.59 7.95
N VAL A 130 -22.36 7.29 8.23
CA VAL A 130 -21.22 6.76 9.00
C VAL A 130 -19.93 6.92 8.19
N ALA A 131 -19.96 6.49 6.93
CA ALA A 131 -18.82 6.62 6.01
C ALA A 131 -18.33 8.08 5.88
N ALA A 132 -19.26 9.04 5.88
CA ALA A 132 -18.92 10.46 5.80
C ALA A 132 -18.20 10.93 7.09
N ARG A 133 -18.68 10.54 8.27
CA ARG A 133 -18.06 10.87 9.56
C ARG A 133 -16.71 10.19 9.79
N LEU A 134 -16.51 9.00 9.23
CA LEU A 134 -15.22 8.28 9.33
C LEU A 134 -14.21 8.76 8.26
N GLY A 135 -14.71 9.33 7.16
CA GLY A 135 -13.91 9.82 6.04
C GLY A 135 -13.31 11.20 6.31
N VAL A 136 -12.26 11.52 5.54
CA VAL A 136 -11.66 12.85 5.49
C VAL A 136 -11.45 13.24 4.04
N THR A 137 -11.74 14.50 3.71
CA THR A 137 -11.38 15.12 2.43
C THR A 137 -10.12 15.94 2.63
N PHE A 138 -9.04 15.59 1.92
CA PHE A 138 -7.82 16.38 1.91
C PHE A 138 -7.90 17.50 0.86
N ALA A 139 -7.55 18.72 1.25
CA ALA A 139 -7.62 19.89 0.37
C ALA A 139 -6.41 20.81 0.55
N SER A 140 -6.21 21.76 -0.38
CA SER A 140 -5.24 22.83 -0.17
C SER A 140 -5.66 23.69 1.04
N ALA A 141 -4.70 24.16 1.82
CA ALA A 141 -4.97 24.97 3.01
C ALA A 141 -5.87 26.18 2.72
N SER A 142 -5.69 26.83 1.56
CA SER A 142 -6.50 27.95 1.10
C SER A 142 -7.98 27.63 0.83
N ALA A 143 -8.31 26.36 0.59
CA ALA A 143 -9.65 25.93 0.21
C ALA A 143 -10.42 25.26 1.35
N VAL A 144 -9.76 24.90 2.46
CA VAL A 144 -10.35 24.13 3.56
C VAL A 144 -11.62 24.79 4.08
N ASP A 145 -11.57 26.07 4.42
CA ASP A 145 -12.72 26.78 5.00
C ASP A 145 -13.93 26.84 4.05
N ALA A 146 -13.67 27.09 2.76
CA ALA A 146 -14.71 27.14 1.76
C ALA A 146 -15.34 25.77 1.52
N LEU A 147 -14.51 24.72 1.43
CA LEU A 147 -14.97 23.34 1.24
C LEU A 147 -15.67 22.78 2.48
N ALA A 148 -15.19 23.11 3.68
CA ALA A 148 -15.83 22.70 4.92
C ALA A 148 -17.24 23.29 5.05
N ARG A 149 -17.43 24.58 4.70
CA ARG A 149 -18.76 25.21 4.67
C ARG A 149 -19.68 24.61 3.60
N ALA A 150 -19.12 24.15 2.48
CA ALA A 150 -19.88 23.51 1.41
C ALA A 150 -20.17 22.02 1.65
N SER A 151 -19.55 21.40 2.65
CA SER A 151 -19.67 19.97 2.94
C SER A 151 -21.05 19.64 3.51
N ALA A 152 -21.90 19.00 2.71
CA ALA A 152 -23.26 18.63 3.11
C ALA A 152 -23.34 17.29 3.84
N ASP A 153 -22.33 16.41 3.69
CA ASP A 153 -22.35 15.04 4.25
C ASP A 153 -21.70 14.94 5.64
N GLY A 154 -21.20 16.06 6.18
CA GLY A 154 -20.55 16.11 7.49
C GLY A 154 -19.12 15.56 7.50
N ARG A 155 -18.52 15.30 6.33
CA ARG A 155 -17.14 14.85 6.23
C ARG A 155 -16.17 15.98 6.57
N SER A 156 -15.19 15.67 7.42
CA SER A 156 -14.13 16.62 7.77
C SER A 156 -13.27 16.95 6.54
N VAL A 157 -13.00 18.24 6.35
CA VAL A 157 -12.04 18.73 5.35
C VAL A 157 -10.77 19.15 6.07
N VAL A 158 -9.63 18.62 5.64
CA VAL A 158 -8.34 18.78 6.34
C VAL A 158 -7.29 19.28 5.35
N PRO A 159 -6.44 20.26 5.74
CA PRO A 159 -5.39 20.75 4.86
C PRO A 159 -4.33 19.68 4.60
N ILE A 160 -3.83 19.60 3.37
CA ILE A 160 -2.57 18.92 3.09
C ILE A 160 -1.39 19.73 3.65
N GLY A 161 -0.36 19.04 4.12
CA GLY A 161 0.91 19.59 4.55
C GLY A 161 1.84 19.96 3.38
N ARG A 162 3.12 20.14 3.69
CA ARG A 162 4.15 20.56 2.74
C ARG A 162 4.36 19.51 1.63
N THR A 163 4.16 19.92 0.38
CA THR A 163 4.46 19.13 -0.84
C THR A 163 5.61 19.71 -1.67
N ARG A 164 6.04 20.96 -1.39
CA ARG A 164 7.13 21.63 -2.12
C ARG A 164 8.46 21.52 -1.40
N GLY A 165 9.55 21.51 -2.18
CA GLY A 165 10.90 21.35 -1.65
C GLY A 165 11.14 19.97 -1.03
N LEU A 166 10.32 18.98 -1.40
CA LEU A 166 10.58 17.58 -1.06
C LEU A 166 11.66 17.04 -2.01
N THR A 167 12.53 16.23 -1.44
CA THR A 167 13.63 15.54 -2.11
C THR A 167 13.49 14.04 -1.86
N ARG A 168 14.38 13.24 -2.45
CA ARG A 168 14.43 11.80 -2.14
C ARG A 168 14.76 11.52 -0.68
N ASP A 169 15.47 12.42 0.01
CA ASP A 169 15.86 12.25 1.40
C ASP A 169 14.69 12.40 2.38
N ASP A 170 13.62 13.08 1.98
CA ASP A 170 12.38 13.17 2.76
C ASP A 170 11.60 11.84 2.79
N LEU A 171 11.91 10.87 1.90
CA LEU A 171 11.25 9.56 1.89
C LEU A 171 11.72 8.69 3.06
N TRP A 172 10.99 7.61 3.37
CA TRP A 172 11.28 6.79 4.55
C TRP A 172 12.47 5.85 4.34
N LEU A 173 12.40 4.95 3.35
CA LEU A 173 13.45 3.94 3.10
C LEU A 173 13.95 3.94 1.65
N ASN A 174 13.32 4.71 0.76
CA ASN A 174 13.61 4.69 -0.68
C ASN A 174 14.25 6.00 -1.16
N ARG A 175 15.44 6.31 -0.60
CA ARG A 175 16.15 7.59 -0.79
C ARG A 175 17.22 7.61 -1.89
N ALA A 176 17.50 6.47 -2.53
CA ALA A 176 18.61 6.35 -3.47
C ALA A 176 18.49 7.31 -4.66
N THR A 177 19.59 8.00 -4.98
CA THR A 177 19.76 8.99 -6.07
C THR A 177 20.98 8.66 -6.94
N ALA A 178 21.16 7.39 -7.26
CA ALA A 178 22.25 6.90 -8.11
C ALA A 178 22.12 7.38 -9.56
N ALA A 179 23.24 7.44 -10.29
CA ALA A 179 23.26 7.84 -11.69
C ALA A 179 22.57 6.76 -12.55
N ILE A 180 21.60 7.17 -13.37
CA ILE A 180 20.87 6.30 -14.27
C ILE A 180 21.24 6.69 -15.69
N GLU A 181 21.78 5.74 -16.46
CA GLU A 181 22.04 5.92 -17.88
C GLU A 181 21.18 4.92 -18.67
N ILE A 182 20.68 5.38 -19.83
CA ILE A 182 19.84 4.59 -20.72
C ILE A 182 20.45 4.66 -22.11
N ASP A 183 20.81 3.51 -22.68
CA ASP A 183 21.30 3.43 -24.06
C ASP A 183 20.15 3.75 -25.03
N PRO A 184 20.29 4.77 -25.91
CA PRO A 184 19.22 5.18 -26.82
C PRO A 184 18.99 4.18 -27.98
N THR A 185 19.92 3.26 -28.21
CA THR A 185 19.90 2.32 -29.35
C THR A 185 19.17 1.04 -28.99
N ASP A 186 19.48 0.48 -27.82
CA ASP A 186 18.95 -0.82 -27.40
C ASP A 186 18.21 -0.81 -26.05
N GLY A 187 18.13 0.34 -25.39
CA GLY A 187 17.33 0.53 -24.17
C GLY A 187 17.94 -0.07 -22.91
N ARG A 188 19.20 -0.52 -22.93
CA ARG A 188 19.88 -1.01 -21.71
C ARG A 188 19.95 0.10 -20.67
N VAL A 189 19.68 -0.27 -19.42
CA VAL A 189 19.70 0.66 -18.28
C VAL A 189 20.83 0.29 -17.33
N THR A 190 21.68 1.25 -17.00
CA THR A 190 22.70 1.09 -15.96
C THR A 190 22.39 1.98 -14.75
N LEU A 191 22.82 1.52 -13.58
CA LEU A 191 22.77 2.26 -12.32
C LEU A 191 24.18 2.26 -11.73
N ASP A 192 24.81 3.43 -11.65
CA ASP A 192 26.23 3.59 -11.28
C ASP A 192 27.15 2.63 -12.06
N GLY A 193 26.97 2.58 -13.40
CA GLY A 193 27.73 1.70 -14.30
C GLY A 193 27.36 0.22 -14.25
N ARG A 194 26.45 -0.20 -13.35
CA ARG A 194 25.98 -1.59 -13.28
C ARG A 194 24.73 -1.80 -14.12
N LEU A 195 24.79 -2.71 -15.09
CA LEU A 195 23.63 -3.12 -15.88
C LEU A 195 22.49 -3.65 -14.99
N LEU A 196 21.30 -3.10 -15.16
CA LEU A 196 20.08 -3.58 -14.52
C LEU A 196 19.34 -4.53 -15.47
N ALA A 197 19.56 -5.83 -15.29
CA ALA A 197 18.88 -6.88 -16.04
C ALA A 197 18.36 -7.96 -15.08
N VAL A 198 17.12 -8.40 -15.32
CA VAL A 198 16.41 -9.43 -14.56
C VAL A 198 15.60 -10.22 -15.58
N ASP A 199 15.82 -11.53 -15.66
CA ASP A 199 15.01 -12.41 -16.52
C ASP A 199 13.57 -12.46 -16.02
N PRO A 200 12.59 -12.63 -16.92
CA PRO A 200 11.21 -12.83 -16.54
C PRO A 200 11.03 -14.03 -15.61
N VAL A 201 9.97 -14.00 -14.79
CA VAL A 201 9.61 -15.10 -13.89
C VAL A 201 8.31 -15.74 -14.32
N ASP A 202 8.27 -17.07 -14.34
CA ASP A 202 7.09 -17.85 -14.77
C ASP A 202 6.10 -18.13 -13.63
N ASP A 203 6.54 -17.97 -12.37
CA ASP A 203 5.72 -18.20 -11.18
C ASP A 203 5.89 -17.09 -10.13
N LEU A 204 4.76 -16.71 -9.51
CA LEU A 204 4.69 -15.67 -8.51
C LEU A 204 3.85 -16.11 -7.30
N PRO A 205 4.27 -15.75 -6.07
CA PRO A 205 3.41 -15.89 -4.90
C PRO A 205 2.20 -14.95 -5.00
N LEU A 206 1.20 -15.14 -4.13
CA LEU A 206 -0.02 -14.32 -4.08
C LEU A 206 -0.77 -14.26 -5.43
N ASN A 207 -0.73 -15.34 -6.20
CA ASN A 207 -1.38 -15.42 -7.51
C ASN A 207 -2.47 -16.51 -7.53
N ARG A 208 -2.40 -17.50 -8.43
CA ARG A 208 -3.45 -18.52 -8.66
C ARG A 208 -3.93 -19.27 -7.41
N ARG A 209 -3.09 -19.41 -6.38
CA ARG A 209 -3.48 -20.03 -5.10
C ARG A 209 -4.58 -19.26 -4.34
N TYR A 210 -4.70 -17.95 -4.56
CA TYR A 210 -5.57 -17.08 -3.76
C TYR A 210 -6.79 -16.54 -4.51
N PHE A 211 -6.78 -16.60 -5.84
CA PHE A 211 -7.77 -15.96 -6.71
C PHE A 211 -8.35 -16.96 -7.70
N LEU A 212 -9.69 -17.06 -7.74
CA LEU A 212 -10.41 -18.03 -8.57
C LEU A 212 -10.49 -17.61 -10.05
N ARG A 213 -10.30 -16.34 -10.38
CA ARG A 213 -10.13 -15.76 -11.73
C ARG A 213 -9.33 -14.48 -11.63
#